data_AF-A0A329CXI9-F1
#
_entry.id   AF-A0A329CXI9-F1
#
_cell.length_a   1.000
_cell.length_b   1.000
_cell.length_c   1.000
_cell.angle_alpha   90.00
_cell.angle_beta   90.00
_cell.angle_gamma   90.00
#
_symmetry.space_group_name_H-M   'P 1'
#
loop_
_entity.id
_entity.type
_entity.pdbx_description
1 polymer ?
#
loop_
_entity_poly.entity_id
_entity_poly.type
_entity_poly.pdbx_seq_one_letter_code
_entity_poly.pdbx_strand_id
1 'polypeptide(L)'
;MVVWFGCLSASKRAWAVAVPSSSVFPLTCASADPLAMMFAPSSVSSVSSALSVPLVSPGLLPARSSGAPSAVSEDAAPDGAAPIDASVQCARTAALAALREADPVIKAAAARGLYDAVREGRASCAAHLELVEPADLPGRPARPELVDPRQLKRRSMQSPQGRAVLLHALAHIEFNAINLALDAVWRFSGMPAAFYVDWLKVAAEEAYHFSLLSVRLAEYGHAYGDFPAHDGLWDMCERTRGDVLARMALVPRTLEARGLDASPPIRARLQQAGDQASAAILDVILRD
;
A
#
# COMPACT_ATOMS: atom_id res chain seq x y z
N MET A 1 -9.76 -7.78 7.85
CA MET A 1 -11.22 -7.70 8.02
C MET A 1 -11.67 -6.58 8.97
N VAL A 2 -10.81 -5.63 9.41
CA VAL A 2 -11.23 -4.44 10.21
C VAL A 2 -10.46 -3.14 9.83
N VAL A 3 -9.42 -3.24 8.98
CA VAL A 3 -8.27 -2.32 8.90
C VAL A 3 -8.38 -1.22 7.83
N TRP A 4 -9.58 -0.95 7.35
CA TRP A 4 -9.69 -0.31 6.02
C TRP A 4 -10.19 1.14 6.06
N PHE A 5 -10.50 1.73 7.21
CA PHE A 5 -10.93 3.13 7.23
C PHE A 5 -9.78 4.09 6.87
N GLY A 6 -8.64 4.01 7.55
CA GLY A 6 -7.43 4.77 7.21
C GLY A 6 -6.95 4.55 5.77
N CYS A 7 -6.73 3.30 5.37
CA CYS A 7 -6.31 2.91 4.01
C CYS A 7 -7.28 3.36 2.90
N LEU A 8 -8.60 3.25 3.10
CA LEU A 8 -9.60 3.70 2.12
C LEU A 8 -9.68 5.23 2.08
N SER A 9 -9.57 5.89 3.23
CA SER A 9 -9.59 7.35 3.34
C SER A 9 -8.38 7.96 2.61
N ALA A 10 -7.19 7.40 2.82
CA ALA A 10 -5.98 7.75 2.06
C ALA A 10 -6.09 7.36 0.59
N SER A 11 -6.63 6.18 0.25
CA SER A 11 -6.85 5.77 -1.15
C SER A 11 -7.84 6.68 -1.89
N LYS A 12 -8.90 7.13 -1.22
CA LYS A 12 -9.89 8.08 -1.78
C LYS A 12 -9.28 9.47 -2.01
N ARG A 13 -8.46 9.96 -1.07
CA ARG A 13 -7.70 11.20 -1.24
C ARG A 13 -6.63 11.06 -2.32
N ALA A 14 -5.87 9.97 -2.31
CA ALA A 14 -4.89 9.62 -3.33
C ALA A 14 -5.52 9.49 -4.72
N TRP A 15 -6.71 8.89 -4.83
CA TRP A 15 -7.48 8.81 -6.07
C TRP A 15 -7.88 10.20 -6.58
N ALA A 16 -8.40 11.06 -5.70
CA ALA A 16 -8.76 12.43 -6.04
C ALA A 16 -7.54 13.27 -6.47
N VAL A 17 -6.34 12.91 -6.02
CA VAL A 17 -5.08 13.57 -6.35
C VAL A 17 -4.41 12.99 -7.61
N ALA A 18 -4.53 11.68 -7.85
CA ALA A 18 -3.92 10.97 -8.97
C ALA A 18 -4.69 11.14 -10.29
N VAL A 19 -5.97 11.51 -10.24
CA VAL A 19 -6.82 11.73 -11.42
C VAL A 19 -7.27 13.19 -11.45
N PRO A 20 -6.69 14.05 -12.30
CA PRO A 20 -7.16 15.42 -12.45
C PRO A 20 -8.60 15.45 -12.99
N SER A 21 -9.39 16.41 -12.52
CA SER A 21 -10.85 16.53 -12.76
C SER A 21 -11.27 16.65 -14.23
N SER A 22 -10.31 16.79 -15.16
CA SER A 22 -10.53 16.80 -16.61
C SER A 22 -10.77 15.43 -17.25
N SER A 23 -10.69 14.33 -16.48
CA SER A 23 -10.85 12.95 -16.97
C SER A 23 -12.09 12.23 -16.39
N VAL A 24 -13.15 12.97 -16.08
CA VAL A 24 -14.45 12.39 -15.68
C VAL A 24 -15.25 12.06 -16.95
N PHE A 25 -15.24 10.80 -17.40
CA PHE A 25 -16.36 10.29 -18.18
C PHE A 25 -17.53 10.02 -17.23
N PRO A 26 -18.77 10.43 -17.55
CA PRO A 26 -19.92 10.08 -16.72
C PRO A 26 -20.13 8.57 -16.82
N LEU A 27 -19.82 7.85 -15.75
CA LEU A 27 -20.28 6.48 -15.58
C LEU A 27 -21.80 6.53 -15.34
N THR A 28 -22.55 6.40 -16.43
CA THR A 28 -23.95 5.98 -16.34
C THR A 28 -23.96 4.53 -15.85
N CYS A 29 -24.71 4.28 -14.77
CA CYS A 29 -24.98 2.94 -14.28
C CYS A 29 -25.62 2.09 -15.39
N ALA A 30 -24.85 1.17 -15.97
CA ALA A 30 -25.39 0.02 -16.69
C ALA A 30 -25.14 -1.22 -15.84
N SER A 31 -26.23 -1.81 -15.36
CA SER A 31 -26.25 -3.10 -14.67
C SER A 31 -25.66 -4.19 -15.57
N ALA A 32 -24.57 -4.83 -15.14
CA ALA A 32 -24.07 -6.05 -15.75
C ALA A 32 -23.99 -7.16 -14.68
N ASP A 33 -24.72 -8.23 -14.97
CA ASP A 33 -25.00 -9.41 -14.16
C ASP A 33 -23.73 -10.29 -13.98
N PRO A 34 -23.32 -10.68 -12.75
CA PRO A 34 -22.02 -11.31 -12.50
C PRO A 34 -22.06 -12.85 -12.59
N LEU A 35 -22.62 -13.44 -13.66
CA LEU A 35 -22.67 -14.90 -13.82
C LEU A 35 -22.24 -15.46 -15.19
N ALA A 36 -21.64 -14.66 -16.07
CA ALA A 36 -21.20 -15.13 -17.38
C ALA A 36 -19.72 -14.79 -17.66
N MET A 37 -18.79 -15.50 -17.03
CA MET A 37 -17.44 -15.77 -17.57
C MET A 37 -16.76 -16.89 -16.76
N MET A 38 -17.27 -18.11 -16.92
CA MET A 38 -16.49 -19.33 -16.69
C MET A 38 -16.70 -20.24 -17.91
N PHE A 39 -15.59 -20.81 -18.40
CA PHE A 39 -15.43 -21.77 -19.50
C PHE A 39 -15.41 -21.22 -20.94
N ALA A 40 -14.21 -21.24 -21.55
CA ALA A 40 -13.94 -21.99 -22.79
C ALA A 40 -12.43 -22.09 -23.08
N PRO A 41 -11.96 -23.14 -23.80
CA PRO A 41 -10.58 -23.63 -23.78
C PRO A 41 -9.74 -23.23 -25.00
N SER A 42 -8.45 -23.59 -24.92
CA SER A 42 -7.38 -23.45 -25.91
C SER A 42 -7.70 -23.98 -27.31
N SER A 43 -7.26 -23.26 -28.35
CA SER A 43 -6.82 -23.88 -29.61
C SER A 43 -5.78 -23.02 -30.33
N VAL A 44 -4.73 -23.71 -30.77
CA VAL A 44 -3.64 -23.28 -31.64
C VAL A 44 -4.15 -23.15 -33.08
N SER A 45 -3.67 -22.17 -33.83
CA SER A 45 -3.37 -22.31 -35.27
C SER A 45 -2.43 -21.21 -35.76
N SER A 46 -1.37 -21.70 -36.40
CA SER A 46 -0.34 -21.00 -37.16
C SER A 46 -0.91 -20.43 -38.46
N VAL A 47 -0.44 -19.25 -38.88
CA VAL A 47 -0.17 -18.96 -40.30
C VAL A 47 0.88 -17.85 -40.44
N SER A 48 2.00 -18.21 -41.06
CA SER A 48 2.97 -17.31 -41.69
C SER A 48 2.33 -16.47 -42.79
N SER A 49 2.86 -15.26 -43.01
CA SER A 49 3.27 -14.79 -44.34
C SER A 49 4.14 -13.53 -44.23
N ALA A 50 5.08 -13.44 -45.16
CA ALA A 50 6.25 -12.60 -45.18
C ALA A 50 6.07 -11.28 -45.95
N LEU A 51 7.18 -10.52 -46.04
CA LEU A 51 7.53 -9.49 -47.03
C LEU A 51 6.97 -8.08 -46.72
N SER A 52 7.69 -6.95 -46.81
CA SER A 52 9.01 -6.64 -47.37
C SER A 52 9.52 -5.29 -46.81
N VAL A 53 10.84 -5.17 -46.68
CA VAL A 53 11.59 -3.92 -46.50
C VAL A 53 11.82 -3.26 -47.87
N PRO A 54 12.04 -1.94 -47.93
CA PRO A 54 13.08 -1.47 -48.83
C PRO A 54 14.11 -0.55 -48.14
N LEU A 55 15.35 -0.89 -48.44
CA LEU A 55 16.60 -0.21 -48.17
C LEU A 55 16.82 0.83 -49.28
N VAL A 56 17.10 2.10 -48.96
CA VAL A 56 17.78 3.03 -49.89
C VAL A 56 18.71 3.97 -49.12
N SER A 57 19.99 3.88 -49.48
CA SER A 57 21.07 4.88 -49.43
C SER A 57 21.72 4.84 -50.84
N PRO A 58 22.64 5.73 -51.30
CA PRO A 58 23.53 6.64 -50.53
C PRO A 58 23.81 8.02 -51.21
N GLY A 59 24.73 8.81 -50.63
CA GLY A 59 25.49 9.88 -51.33
C GLY A 59 25.68 11.14 -50.47
N LEU A 60 26.77 11.29 -49.72
CA LEU A 60 28.10 11.87 -50.05
C LEU A 60 28.15 13.43 -49.96
N LEU A 61 29.09 13.91 -49.13
CA LEU A 61 29.43 15.28 -48.73
C LEU A 61 30.01 16.15 -49.89
N PRO A 62 30.19 17.48 -49.73
CA PRO A 62 31.41 18.02 -49.08
C PRO A 62 31.20 19.27 -48.19
N ALA A 63 32.28 19.61 -47.47
CA ALA A 63 32.42 20.65 -46.46
C ALA A 63 32.72 22.07 -47.01
N ARG A 64 32.36 23.14 -46.27
CA ARG A 64 33.27 24.07 -45.56
C ARG A 64 32.63 25.41 -45.16
N SER A 65 33.14 25.90 -44.02
CA SER A 65 33.50 27.28 -43.61
C SER A 65 32.46 28.29 -43.10
N SER A 66 32.71 28.64 -41.82
CA SER A 66 32.91 29.99 -41.24
C SER A 66 31.74 30.96 -41.08
N GLY A 67 31.48 31.32 -39.81
CA GLY A 67 30.83 32.57 -39.41
C GLY A 67 30.35 32.57 -37.96
N ALA A 68 31.17 33.07 -37.04
CA ALA A 68 30.72 33.69 -35.79
C ALA A 68 30.70 35.23 -36.04
N PRO A 69 29.86 36.04 -35.36
CA PRO A 69 30.06 36.30 -33.93
C PRO A 69 28.80 36.57 -33.05
N SER A 70 29.04 36.45 -31.73
CA SER A 70 28.47 37.22 -30.59
C SER A 70 27.02 37.07 -30.13
N ALA A 71 26.89 36.31 -29.03
CA ALA A 71 26.33 36.66 -27.71
C ALA A 71 25.10 37.59 -27.61
N VAL A 72 24.00 37.02 -27.07
CA VAL A 72 23.26 37.58 -25.93
C VAL A 72 22.78 36.44 -25.04
N SER A 73 23.12 36.53 -23.76
CA SER A 73 22.71 35.70 -22.63
C SER A 73 21.25 35.95 -22.23
N GLU A 74 20.52 34.90 -21.82
CA GLU A 74 19.94 34.81 -20.48
C GLU A 74 19.21 33.46 -20.30
N ASP A 75 19.71 32.72 -19.31
CA ASP A 75 19.16 31.48 -18.77
C ASP A 75 17.75 31.70 -18.21
N ALA A 76 16.79 30.90 -18.67
CA ALA A 76 15.54 30.68 -17.98
C ALA A 76 15.38 29.17 -17.72
N ALA A 77 16.01 28.70 -16.64
CA ALA A 77 15.69 27.43 -16.02
C ALA A 77 14.57 27.62 -14.98
N PRO A 78 13.65 26.65 -14.83
CA PRO A 78 12.39 26.83 -14.11
C PRO A 78 12.54 26.71 -12.58
N ASP A 79 11.66 27.42 -11.88
CA ASP A 79 11.26 27.31 -10.47
C ASP A 79 12.03 26.33 -9.57
N GLY A 80 12.97 26.90 -8.80
CA GLY A 80 12.81 27.00 -7.35
C GLY A 80 12.54 25.73 -6.54
N ALA A 81 13.25 24.63 -6.77
CA ALA A 81 13.44 23.64 -5.71
C ALA A 81 14.42 24.23 -4.69
N ALA A 82 13.90 24.65 -3.53
CA ALA A 82 14.71 25.08 -2.40
C ALA A 82 15.78 24.01 -2.09
N PRO A 83 17.01 24.39 -1.70
CA PRO A 83 18.06 23.43 -1.39
C PRO A 83 17.58 22.52 -0.27
N ILE A 84 17.43 21.22 -0.57
CA ILE A 84 17.13 20.22 0.46
C ILE A 84 18.37 20.17 1.35
N ASP A 85 18.22 20.65 2.58
CA ASP A 85 19.25 20.51 3.60
C ASP A 85 19.65 19.03 3.68
N ALA A 86 20.94 18.74 3.46
CA ALA A 86 21.50 17.40 3.50
C ALA A 86 21.31 16.71 4.87
N SER A 87 20.85 17.44 5.89
CA SER A 87 20.46 16.93 7.20
C SER A 87 19.06 16.26 7.24
N VAL A 88 18.19 16.51 6.25
CA VAL A 88 16.79 16.03 6.26
C VAL A 88 16.71 14.63 5.65
N GLN A 89 16.24 13.67 6.45
CA GLN A 89 16.11 12.28 6.02
C GLN A 89 15.03 12.14 4.92
N CYS A 90 15.33 11.39 3.86
CA CYS A 90 14.31 11.06 2.86
C CYS A 90 13.30 10.04 3.42
N ALA A 91 12.04 10.47 3.55
CA ALA A 91 10.97 9.65 4.10
C ALA A 91 10.65 8.41 3.25
N ARG A 92 10.79 8.48 1.92
CA ARG A 92 10.59 7.32 1.04
C ARG A 92 11.66 6.25 1.26
N THR A 93 12.91 6.67 1.50
CA THR A 93 14.01 5.74 1.84
C THR A 93 13.78 5.10 3.20
N ALA A 94 13.35 5.89 4.19
CA ALA A 94 13.02 5.39 5.52
C ALA A 94 11.81 4.45 5.50
N ALA A 95 10.79 4.73 4.68
CA ALA A 95 9.63 3.85 4.52
C ALA A 95 10.02 2.48 3.94
N LEU A 96 10.93 2.44 2.95
CA LEU A 96 11.47 1.20 2.43
C LEU A 96 12.24 0.42 3.52
N ALA A 97 13.06 1.11 4.31
CA ALA A 97 13.78 0.47 5.43
C ALA A 97 12.81 -0.12 6.47
N ALA A 98 11.77 0.61 6.86
CA ALA A 98 10.74 0.10 7.76
C ALA A 98 9.95 -1.07 7.13
N LEU A 99 9.68 -1.04 5.83
CA LEU A 99 9.00 -2.14 5.14
C LEU A 99 9.84 -3.42 5.17
N ARG A 100 11.17 -3.32 5.15
CA ARG A 100 12.10 -4.46 5.23
C ARG A 100 12.30 -5.01 6.64
N GLU A 101 11.95 -4.25 7.67
CA GLU A 101 12.01 -4.73 9.05
C GLU A 101 11.12 -5.96 9.22
N ALA A 102 11.66 -7.04 9.79
CA ALA A 102 10.90 -8.28 9.98
C ALA A 102 10.25 -8.32 11.36
N ASP A 103 10.82 -7.66 12.37
CA ASP A 103 10.26 -7.60 13.72
C ASP A 103 8.99 -6.70 13.74
N PRO A 104 7.83 -7.24 14.16
CA PRO A 104 6.58 -6.47 14.15
C PRO A 104 6.60 -5.23 15.04
N VAL A 105 7.27 -5.30 16.20
CA VAL A 105 7.32 -4.21 17.17
C VAL A 105 8.24 -3.11 16.66
N ILE A 106 9.41 -3.48 16.13
CA ILE A 106 10.35 -2.51 15.55
C ILE A 106 9.74 -1.86 14.31
N LYS A 107 9.08 -2.62 13.42
CA LYS A 107 8.39 -2.07 12.25
C LYS A 107 7.30 -1.07 12.65
N ALA A 108 6.44 -1.43 13.62
CA ALA A 108 5.39 -0.54 14.08
C ALA A 108 5.96 0.75 14.69
N ALA A 109 7.03 0.64 15.48
CA ALA A 109 7.71 1.82 16.02
C ALA A 109 8.32 2.70 14.92
N ALA A 110 8.96 2.09 13.93
CA ALA A 110 9.56 2.80 12.79
C ALA A 110 8.51 3.53 11.94
N ALA A 111 7.35 2.91 11.68
CA ALA A 111 6.25 3.51 10.93
C ALA A 111 5.72 4.78 11.63
N ARG A 112 5.47 4.71 12.96
CA ARG A 112 5.03 5.88 13.73
C ARG A 112 6.11 6.97 13.77
N GLY A 113 7.35 6.59 14.09
CA GLY A 113 8.46 7.54 14.19
C GLY A 113 8.75 8.26 12.87
N LEU A 114 8.52 7.60 11.74
CA LEU A 114 8.65 8.22 10.41
C LEU A 114 7.56 9.26 10.16
N TYR A 115 6.31 8.97 10.50
CA TYR A 115 5.23 9.95 10.37
C TYR A 115 5.49 11.18 11.25
N ASP A 116 5.90 10.98 12.51
CA ASP A 116 6.27 12.07 13.41
C ASP A 116 7.43 12.89 12.84
N ALA A 117 8.46 12.25 12.28
CA ALA A 117 9.59 12.92 11.64
C ALA A 117 9.16 13.83 10.48
N VAL A 118 8.23 13.37 9.64
CA VAL A 118 7.69 14.19 8.55
C VAL A 118 6.87 15.36 9.09
N ARG A 119 6.04 15.11 10.11
CA ARG A 119 5.17 16.13 10.72
C ARG A 119 5.96 17.24 11.42
N GLU A 120 7.13 16.90 11.94
CA GLU A 120 8.07 17.80 12.61
C GLU A 120 9.12 18.40 11.66
N GLY A 121 9.08 18.07 10.37
CA GLY A 121 10.04 18.58 9.36
C GLY A 121 11.45 17.96 9.44
N ARG A 122 11.65 16.92 10.25
CA ARG A 122 12.91 16.15 10.33
C ARG A 122 13.11 15.18 9.17
N ALA A 123 12.04 14.85 8.44
CA ALA A 123 12.07 14.06 7.22
C ALA A 123 11.21 14.70 6.13
N SER A 124 11.57 14.49 4.87
CA SER A 124 10.82 15.00 3.72
C SER A 124 10.71 13.94 2.62
N CYS A 125 9.68 14.04 1.79
CA CYS A 125 9.46 13.10 0.69
C CYS A 125 10.15 13.61 -0.57
N ALA A 126 11.32 13.06 -0.90
CA ALA A 126 11.95 13.25 -2.22
C ALA A 126 11.13 12.48 -3.28
N ALA A 127 10.09 13.12 -3.82
CA ALA A 127 9.09 12.49 -4.69
C ALA A 127 9.71 11.82 -5.94
N HIS A 128 10.74 12.41 -6.52
CA HIS A 128 11.40 11.90 -7.74
C HIS A 128 12.66 11.08 -7.46
N LEU A 129 12.95 10.74 -6.19
CA LEU A 129 14.05 9.84 -5.87
C LEU A 129 13.74 8.44 -6.43
N GLU A 130 14.62 7.94 -7.28
CA GLU A 130 14.52 6.57 -7.78
C GLU A 130 15.15 5.61 -6.78
N LEU A 131 14.38 4.61 -6.36
CA LEU A 131 14.78 3.59 -5.39
C LEU A 131 14.71 2.23 -6.06
N VAL A 132 15.76 1.43 -5.88
CA VAL A 132 15.80 0.06 -6.41
C VAL A 132 14.92 -0.83 -5.54
N GLU A 133 13.99 -1.55 -6.17
CA GLU A 133 13.12 -2.52 -5.49
C GLU A 133 13.94 -3.73 -5.01
N PRO A 134 13.99 -3.98 -3.69
CA PRO A 134 14.58 -5.19 -3.12
C PRO A 134 13.68 -6.41 -3.39
N ALA A 135 14.28 -7.60 -3.51
CA ALA A 135 13.55 -8.84 -3.75
C ALA A 135 12.85 -9.40 -2.49
N ASP A 136 13.19 -8.89 -1.30
CA ASP A 136 12.81 -9.42 0.02
C ASP A 136 11.66 -8.63 0.67
N LEU A 137 10.74 -8.06 -0.12
CA LEU A 137 9.61 -7.29 0.38
C LEU A 137 8.33 -8.13 0.58
N PRO A 138 7.55 -7.88 1.65
CA PRO A 138 7.92 -7.09 2.81
C PRO A 138 8.85 -7.90 3.72
N GLY A 139 9.49 -7.25 4.69
CA GLY A 139 10.15 -7.94 5.80
C GLY A 139 9.15 -8.81 6.55
N ARG A 140 9.30 -10.13 6.45
CA ARG A 140 8.38 -11.11 7.06
C ARG A 140 8.97 -11.64 8.37
N PRO A 141 8.24 -11.54 9.49
CA PRO A 141 8.66 -12.20 10.72
C PRO A 141 8.59 -13.72 10.56
N ALA A 142 9.36 -14.45 11.37
CA ALA A 142 9.34 -15.92 11.37
C ALA A 142 7.99 -16.53 11.80
N ARG A 143 7.14 -15.74 12.47
CA ARG A 143 5.78 -16.09 12.88
C ARG A 143 4.85 -14.90 12.61
N PRO A 144 3.54 -15.12 12.38
CA PRO A 144 2.80 -16.38 12.44
C PRO A 144 3.10 -17.34 11.27
N GLU A 145 2.78 -18.62 11.45
CA GLU A 145 2.73 -19.57 10.33
C GLU A 145 1.65 -19.12 9.32
N LEU A 146 2.04 -18.96 8.05
CA LEU A 146 1.13 -18.55 6.98
C LEU A 146 0.54 -19.78 6.30
N VAL A 147 -0.77 -19.95 6.46
CA VAL A 147 -1.54 -21.09 5.93
C VAL A 147 -2.59 -20.62 4.91
N ASP A 148 -3.10 -21.56 4.11
CA ASP A 148 -4.23 -21.29 3.21
C ASP A 148 -5.45 -20.80 4.03
N PRO A 149 -6.21 -19.79 3.57
CA PRO A 149 -7.37 -19.28 4.28
C PRO A 149 -8.40 -20.34 4.70
N ARG A 150 -8.52 -21.46 3.96
CA ARG A 150 -9.43 -22.58 4.27
C ARG A 150 -8.98 -23.41 5.46
N GLN A 151 -7.69 -23.35 5.81
CA GLN A 151 -7.12 -24.06 6.96
C GLN A 151 -7.33 -23.31 8.28
N LEU A 152 -7.75 -22.05 8.22
CA LEU A 152 -8.05 -21.26 9.41
C LEU A 152 -9.39 -21.71 10.02
N LYS A 153 -9.33 -22.19 11.26
CA LYS A 153 -10.53 -22.58 12.02
C LYS A 153 -11.46 -21.38 12.24
N ARG A 154 -12.77 -21.63 12.27
CA ARG A 154 -13.76 -20.60 12.63
C ARG A 154 -13.49 -20.07 14.04
N ARG A 155 -13.54 -18.74 14.17
CA ARG A 155 -13.25 -18.01 15.39
C ARG A 155 -14.51 -17.98 16.27
N SER A 156 -14.55 -18.77 17.34
CA SER A 156 -15.57 -18.60 18.37
C SER A 156 -15.22 -17.38 19.22
N MET A 157 -16.18 -16.52 19.54
CA MET A 157 -15.96 -15.39 20.47
C MET A 157 -16.45 -15.69 21.89
N GLN A 158 -17.01 -16.88 22.10
CA GLN A 158 -17.62 -17.26 23.37
C GLN A 158 -16.58 -17.69 24.42
N SER A 159 -15.43 -18.20 23.99
CA SER A 159 -14.35 -18.61 24.89
C SER A 159 -13.21 -17.58 24.95
N PRO A 160 -12.44 -17.49 26.04
CA PRO A 160 -11.23 -16.67 26.11
C PRO A 160 -10.23 -17.00 24.99
N GLN A 161 -10.00 -18.29 24.73
CA GLN A 161 -9.11 -18.74 23.66
C GLN A 161 -9.57 -18.27 22.28
N GLY A 162 -10.87 -18.35 22.01
CA GLY A 162 -11.41 -17.91 20.73
C GLY A 162 -11.32 -16.39 20.53
N ARG A 163 -11.43 -15.60 21.61
CA ARG A 163 -11.15 -14.16 21.61
C ARG A 163 -9.67 -13.85 21.37
N ALA A 164 -8.75 -14.61 21.96
CA ALA A 164 -7.32 -14.49 21.68
C ALA A 164 -7.00 -14.73 20.18
N VAL A 165 -7.56 -15.80 19.58
CA VAL A 165 -7.41 -16.07 18.15
C VAL A 165 -7.97 -14.94 17.28
N LEU A 166 -9.11 -14.35 17.69
CA LEU A 166 -9.68 -13.20 17.01
C LEU A 166 -8.74 -11.98 17.09
N LEU A 167 -8.28 -11.62 18.28
CA LEU A 167 -7.38 -10.48 18.50
C LEU A 167 -6.07 -10.64 17.73
N HIS A 168 -5.49 -11.84 17.74
CA HIS A 168 -4.32 -12.16 16.92
C HIS A 168 -4.59 -11.95 15.43
N ALA A 169 -5.73 -12.44 14.93
CA ALA A 169 -6.08 -12.26 13.53
C ALA A 169 -6.28 -10.79 13.18
N LEU A 170 -6.88 -9.99 14.07
CA LEU A 170 -6.99 -8.53 13.89
C LEU A 170 -5.61 -7.88 13.84
N ALA A 171 -4.73 -8.19 14.80
CA ALA A 171 -3.36 -7.68 14.83
C ALA A 171 -2.60 -8.03 13.55
N HIS A 172 -2.77 -9.24 13.02
CA HIS A 172 -2.15 -9.63 11.74
C HIS A 172 -2.65 -8.80 10.56
N ILE A 173 -3.91 -8.38 10.58
CA ILE A 173 -4.43 -7.52 9.52
C ILE A 173 -3.84 -6.11 9.66
N GLU A 174 -3.78 -5.55 10.88
CA GLU A 174 -3.17 -4.22 11.12
C GLU A 174 -1.70 -4.21 10.67
N PHE A 175 -0.95 -5.24 11.06
CA PHE A 175 0.44 -5.40 10.66
C PHE A 175 0.62 -5.43 9.14
N ASN A 176 -0.25 -6.15 8.43
CA ASN A 176 -0.21 -6.15 6.97
C ASN A 176 -0.51 -4.77 6.39
N ALA A 177 -1.40 -3.99 6.98
CA ALA A 177 -1.72 -2.65 6.49
C ALA A 177 -0.60 -1.64 6.73
N ILE A 178 0.21 -1.79 7.80
CA ILE A 178 1.48 -1.07 7.93
C ILE A 178 2.35 -1.34 6.70
N ASN A 179 2.50 -2.61 6.29
CA ASN A 179 3.27 -2.96 5.11
C ASN A 179 2.69 -2.35 3.83
N LEU A 180 1.36 -2.38 3.65
CA LEU A 180 0.70 -1.78 2.48
C LEU A 180 0.92 -0.28 2.37
N ALA A 181 0.81 0.41 3.51
CA ALA A 181 0.97 1.85 3.56
C ALA A 181 2.43 2.26 3.32
N LEU A 182 3.39 1.59 3.96
CA LEU A 182 4.81 1.81 3.70
C LEU A 182 5.17 1.50 2.24
N ASP A 183 4.60 0.44 1.67
CA ASP A 183 4.78 0.08 0.25
C ASP A 183 4.34 1.20 -0.69
N ALA A 184 3.16 1.78 -0.47
CA ALA A 184 2.68 2.90 -1.27
C ALA A 184 3.62 4.12 -1.19
N VAL A 185 4.16 4.44 -0.01
CA VAL A 185 5.05 5.59 0.19
C VAL A 185 6.36 5.43 -0.58
N TRP A 186 7.06 4.31 -0.40
CA TRP A 186 8.39 4.17 -1.01
C TRP A 186 8.29 3.93 -2.52
N ARG A 187 7.29 3.15 -2.98
CA ARG A 187 7.25 2.59 -4.33
C ARG A 187 6.90 3.61 -5.41
N PHE A 188 5.86 4.41 -5.19
CA PHE A 188 5.34 5.28 -6.25
C PHE A 188 6.10 6.61 -6.26
N SER A 189 6.98 6.81 -7.24
CA SER A 189 7.68 8.08 -7.46
C SER A 189 6.77 9.10 -8.16
N GLY A 190 7.12 10.38 -8.04
CA GLY A 190 6.44 11.50 -8.70
C GLY A 190 5.05 11.84 -8.19
N MET A 191 4.63 11.27 -7.05
CA MET A 191 3.32 11.57 -6.46
C MET A 191 3.33 12.92 -5.72
N PRO A 192 2.18 13.60 -5.57
CA PRO A 192 2.11 14.84 -4.81
C PRO A 192 2.43 14.64 -3.32
N ALA A 193 2.95 15.66 -2.64
CA ALA A 193 3.35 15.57 -1.23
C ALA A 193 2.24 15.02 -0.31
N ALA A 194 0.98 15.42 -0.57
CA ALA A 194 -0.18 14.95 0.18
C ALA A 194 -0.35 13.41 0.12
N PHE A 195 -0.06 12.79 -1.03
CA PHE A 195 -0.10 11.34 -1.18
C PHE A 195 0.81 10.65 -0.16
N TYR A 196 2.07 11.09 -0.07
CA TYR A 196 3.03 10.49 0.84
C TYR A 196 2.67 10.72 2.31
N VAL A 197 2.26 11.95 2.66
CA VAL A 197 1.87 12.30 4.03
C VAL A 197 0.64 11.49 4.46
N ASP A 198 -0.36 11.34 3.59
CA ASP A 198 -1.55 10.54 3.87
C ASP A 198 -1.22 9.06 4.09
N TRP A 199 -0.37 8.47 3.24
CA TRP A 199 0.02 7.07 3.42
C TRP A 199 0.91 6.85 4.64
N LEU A 200 1.79 7.80 4.99
CA LEU A 200 2.56 7.73 6.23
C LEU A 200 1.65 7.85 7.46
N LYS A 201 0.62 8.69 7.40
CA LYS A 201 -0.39 8.78 8.45
C LYS A 201 -1.07 7.43 8.66
N VAL A 202 -1.53 6.79 7.59
CA VAL A 202 -2.13 5.45 7.67
C VAL A 202 -1.15 4.46 8.28
N ALA A 203 0.11 4.41 7.82
CA ALA A 203 1.10 3.51 8.38
C ALA A 203 1.27 3.69 9.91
N ALA A 204 1.20 4.93 10.40
CA ALA A 204 1.29 5.24 11.82
C ALA A 204 0.02 4.85 12.60
N GLU A 205 -1.17 5.07 12.04
CA GLU A 205 -2.46 4.67 12.63
C GLU A 205 -2.55 3.15 12.75
N GLU A 206 -2.25 2.41 11.68
CA GLU A 206 -2.28 0.93 11.73
C GLU A 206 -1.20 0.36 12.66
N ALA A 207 -0.05 1.03 12.79
CA ALA A 207 0.97 0.67 13.77
C ALA A 207 0.50 0.89 15.22
N TYR A 208 -0.31 1.91 15.46
CA TYR A 208 -0.95 2.12 16.76
C TYR A 208 -2.02 1.07 17.03
N HIS A 209 -2.89 0.77 16.06
CA HIS A 209 -3.90 -0.29 16.15
C HIS A 209 -3.28 -1.66 16.45
N PHE A 210 -2.23 -2.02 15.71
CA PHE A 210 -1.44 -3.23 15.95
C PHE A 210 -0.92 -3.29 17.39
N SER A 211 -0.42 -2.18 17.91
CA SER A 211 0.12 -2.09 19.27
C SER A 211 -0.98 -2.32 20.32
N LEU A 212 -2.16 -1.71 20.16
CA LEU A 212 -3.31 -1.90 21.06
C LEU A 212 -3.76 -3.36 21.09
N LEU A 213 -3.89 -3.98 19.92
CA LEU A 213 -4.31 -5.38 19.80
C LEU A 213 -3.27 -6.33 20.37
N SER A 214 -1.97 -6.05 20.18
CA SER A 214 -0.88 -6.86 20.72
C SER A 214 -0.84 -6.82 22.25
N VAL A 215 -1.02 -5.63 22.85
CA VAL A 215 -1.15 -5.50 24.32
C VAL A 215 -2.37 -6.26 24.81
N ARG A 216 -3.52 -6.11 24.16
CA ARG A 216 -4.74 -6.81 24.55
C ARG A 216 -4.61 -8.33 24.40
N LEU A 217 -3.91 -8.82 23.38
CA LEU A 217 -3.62 -10.24 23.18
C LEU A 217 -2.75 -10.80 24.32
N ALA A 218 -1.78 -10.01 24.80
CA ALA A 218 -0.93 -10.39 25.93
C ALA A 218 -1.72 -10.58 27.23
N GLU A 219 -2.81 -9.83 27.43
CA GLU A 219 -3.72 -10.02 28.58
C GLU A 219 -4.47 -11.37 28.53
N TYR A 220 -4.53 -12.02 27.36
CA TYR A 220 -5.01 -13.39 27.20
C TYR A 220 -3.89 -14.45 27.34
N GLY A 221 -2.66 -14.03 27.63
CA GLY A 221 -1.49 -14.91 27.75
C GLY A 221 -0.88 -15.36 26.43
N HIS A 222 -1.14 -14.63 25.33
CA HIS A 222 -0.62 -14.94 24.00
C HIS A 222 0.14 -13.75 23.41
N ALA A 223 1.03 -14.02 22.47
CA ALA A 223 1.78 -13.03 21.70
C ALA A 223 1.36 -13.06 20.22
N TYR A 224 1.64 -11.96 19.52
CA TYR A 224 1.52 -11.95 18.07
C TYR A 224 2.47 -12.98 17.46
N GLY A 225 1.96 -13.84 16.59
CA GLY A 225 2.67 -14.98 16.02
C GLY A 225 2.31 -16.34 16.62
N ASP A 226 1.58 -16.39 17.74
CA ASP A 226 1.23 -17.67 18.40
C ASP A 226 0.15 -18.48 17.66
N PHE A 227 -0.60 -17.85 16.75
CA PHE A 227 -1.65 -18.49 15.96
C PHE A 227 -1.34 -18.41 14.46
N PRO A 228 -1.79 -19.37 13.64
CA PRO A 228 -1.62 -19.30 12.20
C PRO A 228 -2.41 -18.12 11.60
N ALA A 229 -1.91 -17.59 10.48
CA ALA A 229 -2.53 -16.50 9.75
C ALA A 229 -2.51 -16.76 8.23
N HIS A 230 -3.03 -15.84 7.43
CA HIS A 230 -3.03 -15.95 5.97
C HIS A 230 -2.54 -14.64 5.33
N ASP A 231 -1.90 -14.74 4.17
CA ASP A 231 -1.20 -13.62 3.54
C ASP A 231 -1.92 -13.01 2.33
N GLY A 232 -3.18 -13.39 2.08
CA GLY A 232 -3.91 -12.98 0.86
C GLY A 232 -4.12 -11.47 0.64
N LEU A 233 -3.65 -10.60 1.54
CA LEU A 233 -3.61 -9.14 1.36
C LEU A 233 -2.43 -8.71 0.48
N TRP A 234 -1.25 -9.32 0.67
CA TRP A 234 -0.03 -8.92 -0.02
C TRP A 234 -0.06 -9.32 -1.51
N ASP A 235 -0.68 -10.45 -1.84
CA ASP A 235 -0.78 -10.96 -3.21
C ASP A 235 -1.37 -9.94 -4.21
N MET A 236 -2.40 -9.18 -3.79
CA MET A 236 -3.00 -8.15 -4.65
C MET A 236 -2.07 -6.95 -4.82
N CYS A 237 -1.27 -6.65 -3.81
CA CYS A 237 -0.33 -5.53 -3.83
C CYS A 237 0.82 -5.84 -4.79
N GLU A 238 1.33 -7.06 -4.79
CA GLU A 238 2.30 -7.54 -5.78
C GLU A 238 1.76 -7.43 -7.21
N ARG A 239 0.52 -7.87 -7.44
CA ARG A 239 -0.11 -7.80 -8.77
C ARG A 239 -0.32 -6.38 -9.30
N THR A 240 -0.38 -5.40 -8.41
CA THR A 240 -0.61 -3.98 -8.74
C THR A 240 0.62 -3.11 -8.51
N ARG A 241 1.79 -3.71 -8.23
CA ARG A 241 2.99 -2.98 -7.83
C ARG A 241 3.52 -1.99 -8.88
N GLY A 242 3.25 -2.24 -10.16
CA GLY A 242 3.72 -1.37 -11.25
C GLY A 242 2.81 -0.19 -11.59
N ASP A 243 1.63 -0.07 -10.97
CA ASP A 243 0.62 0.91 -11.38
C ASP A 243 -0.14 1.45 -10.16
N VAL A 244 0.09 2.73 -9.86
CA VAL A 244 -0.55 3.42 -8.73
C VAL A 244 -2.07 3.50 -8.90
N LEU A 245 -2.59 3.69 -10.12
CA LEU A 245 -4.03 3.75 -10.37
C LEU A 245 -4.66 2.37 -10.17
N ALA A 246 -4.02 1.33 -10.70
CA ALA A 246 -4.47 -0.05 -10.45
C ALA A 246 -4.42 -0.38 -8.96
N ARG A 247 -3.36 0.04 -8.24
CA ARG A 247 -3.23 -0.13 -6.79
C ARG A 247 -4.37 0.55 -6.05
N MET A 248 -4.63 1.82 -6.33
CA MET A 248 -5.68 2.60 -5.68
C MET A 248 -7.11 2.17 -6.07
N ALA A 249 -7.29 1.50 -7.21
CA ALA A 249 -8.61 1.01 -7.63
C ALA A 249 -8.92 -0.41 -7.11
N LEU A 250 -7.95 -1.33 -7.24
CA LEU A 250 -8.20 -2.76 -7.08
C LEU A 250 -7.97 -3.25 -5.65
N VAL A 251 -6.93 -2.77 -4.97
CA VAL A 251 -6.65 -3.19 -3.58
C VAL A 251 -7.80 -2.79 -2.66
N PRO A 252 -8.28 -1.52 -2.65
CA PRO A 252 -9.41 -1.17 -1.81
C PRO A 252 -10.66 -1.97 -2.13
N ARG A 253 -11.04 -2.10 -3.41
CA ARG A 253 -12.31 -2.75 -3.78
C ARG A 253 -12.33 -4.25 -3.48
N THR A 254 -11.20 -4.94 -3.64
CA THR A 254 -11.06 -6.36 -3.29
C THR A 254 -11.20 -6.58 -1.78
N LEU A 255 -10.83 -5.59 -0.97
CA LEU A 255 -10.77 -5.67 0.49
C LEU A 255 -11.98 -5.02 1.18
N GLU A 256 -12.62 -4.03 0.54
CA GLU A 256 -13.82 -3.31 0.99
C GLU A 256 -15.02 -4.25 1.08
N ALA A 257 -15.18 -5.15 0.10
CA ALA A 257 -16.17 -6.23 0.12
C ALA A 257 -16.00 -7.23 1.29
N ARG A 258 -14.94 -7.09 2.11
CA ARG A 258 -14.59 -8.04 3.17
C ARG A 258 -14.42 -7.38 4.54
N GLY A 259 -13.90 -6.15 4.64
CA GLY A 259 -13.47 -5.57 5.93
C GLY A 259 -14.50 -4.72 6.66
N LEU A 260 -15.06 -3.70 6.00
CA LEU A 260 -15.86 -2.67 6.67
C LEU A 260 -17.20 -3.20 7.21
N ASP A 261 -17.82 -4.13 6.48
CA ASP A 261 -19.09 -4.74 6.90
C ASP A 261 -18.94 -5.72 8.08
N ALA A 262 -17.70 -6.11 8.40
CA ALA A 262 -17.42 -7.15 9.39
C ALA A 262 -17.15 -6.61 10.80
N SER A 263 -16.61 -5.41 10.93
CA SER A 263 -16.19 -4.83 12.22
C SER A 263 -17.35 -4.58 13.18
N PRO A 264 -18.49 -3.96 12.77
CA PRO A 264 -19.59 -3.70 13.70
C PRO A 264 -20.20 -4.99 14.29
N PRO A 265 -20.45 -6.06 13.50
CA PRO A 265 -20.86 -7.35 14.05
C PRO A 265 -19.84 -7.99 15.01
N ILE A 266 -18.54 -7.87 14.74
CA ILE A 266 -17.49 -8.40 15.63
C ILE A 266 -17.49 -7.65 16.96
N ARG A 267 -17.55 -6.31 16.91
CA ARG A 267 -17.65 -5.46 18.10
C ARG A 267 -18.86 -5.82 18.95
N ALA A 268 -20.04 -5.92 18.35
CA ALA A 268 -21.27 -6.28 19.08
C ALA A 268 -21.15 -7.64 19.76
N ARG A 269 -20.52 -8.63 19.10
CA ARG A 269 -20.29 -9.96 19.69
C ARG A 269 -19.28 -9.95 20.84
N LEU A 270 -18.24 -9.12 20.78
CA LEU A 270 -17.31 -8.93 21.89
C LEU A 270 -18.03 -8.33 23.11
N GLN A 271 -18.89 -7.33 22.90
CA GLN A 271 -19.70 -6.74 23.96
C GLN A 271 -20.65 -7.76 24.60
N GLN A 272 -21.34 -8.55 23.77
CA GLN A 272 -22.22 -9.65 24.23
C GLN A 272 -21.45 -10.72 25.01
N ALA A 273 -20.18 -10.96 24.68
CA ALA A 273 -19.29 -11.86 25.40
C ALA A 273 -18.65 -11.24 26.67
N GLY A 274 -19.04 -10.01 27.05
CA GLY A 274 -18.52 -9.30 28.21
C GLY A 274 -17.12 -8.70 28.03
N ASP A 275 -16.59 -8.70 26.80
CA ASP A 275 -15.26 -8.19 26.49
C ASP A 275 -15.30 -6.72 26.04
N GLN A 276 -15.58 -5.84 26.99
CA GLN A 276 -15.70 -4.40 26.72
C GLN A 276 -14.37 -3.77 26.30
N ALA A 277 -13.24 -4.26 26.84
CA ALA A 277 -11.91 -3.74 26.50
C ALA A 277 -11.56 -4.00 25.03
N SER A 278 -11.76 -5.22 24.52
CA SER A 278 -11.52 -5.52 23.10
C SER A 278 -12.50 -4.78 22.19
N ALA A 279 -13.76 -4.60 22.63
CA ALA A 279 -14.74 -3.82 21.88
C ALA A 279 -14.35 -2.33 21.76
N ALA A 280 -13.81 -1.74 22.83
CA ALA A 280 -13.32 -0.36 22.82
C ALA A 280 -12.10 -0.16 21.90
N ILE A 281 -11.23 -1.16 21.79
CA ILE A 281 -10.14 -1.14 20.80
C ILE A 281 -10.70 -1.13 19.38
N LEU A 282 -11.75 -1.90 19.09
CA LEU A 282 -12.43 -1.81 17.79
C LEU A 282 -13.09 -0.46 17.54
N ASP A 283 -13.57 0.24 18.58
CA ASP A 283 -14.08 1.60 18.43
C ASP A 283 -12.98 2.59 18.02
N VAL A 284 -11.75 2.42 18.54
CA VAL A 284 -10.58 3.20 18.10
C VAL A 284 -10.29 2.92 16.62
N ILE A 285 -10.18 1.65 16.25
CA ILE A 285 -9.87 1.23 14.87
C ILE A 285 -10.94 1.69 13.87
N LEU A 286 -12.21 1.72 14.27
CA LEU A 286 -13.31 2.17 13.40
C LEU A 286 -13.39 3.69 13.26
N ARG A 287 -12.88 4.44 14.23
CA ARG A 287 -12.90 5.91 14.23
C ARG A 287 -11.81 6.47 13.31
N ASP A 288 -10.65 5.84 13.32
CA ASP A 288 -9.43 6.28 12.62
C ASP A 288 -9.43 5.81 11.15
#